data_AF-A0A934PJ02-F1
#
_entry.id   AF-A0A934PJ02-F1
#
_cell.length_a   1.000
_cell.length_b   1.000
_cell.length_c   1.000
_cell.angle_alpha   90.00
_cell.angle_beta   90.00
_cell.angle_gamma   90.00
#
_symmetry.space_group_name_H-M   'P 1'
#
loop_
_entity.id
_entity.type
_entity.pdbx_description
1 polymer ?
#
loop_
_entity_poly.entity_id
_entity_poly.type
_entity_poly.pdbx_seq_one_letter_code
_entity_poly.pdbx_strand_id
1 'polypeptide(L)'
;MEVSGDTKKYLENCLSHYSEYVSVAKIIFPDAYKKMIQYDQKYKIQNYLSEYDDATKVNDIDLQISILKQGIKQGIYAPMIYERLSKAYEKKKNIESAYITCIAWFETDFWKLPNTANGSLRILKRLKRLEKKYHV
;
A
#
# COMPACT_ATOMS: atom_id res chain seq x y z
N MET A 1 13.32 -3.47 12.64
CA MET A 1 12.12 -2.66 12.96
C MET A 1 10.95 -3.63 13.10
N GLU A 2 10.42 -3.84 14.31
CA GLU A 2 9.27 -4.73 14.55
C GLU A 2 7.95 -4.01 14.21
N VAL A 3 7.54 -4.06 12.94
CA VAL A 3 6.26 -3.50 12.44
C VAL A 3 5.05 -4.41 12.76
N SER A 4 5.21 -5.37 13.67
CA SER A 4 4.44 -6.62 13.60
C SER A 4 3.27 -6.73 14.58
N GLY A 5 3.45 -6.30 15.83
CA GLY A 5 2.46 -6.46 16.91
C GLY A 5 1.47 -5.31 16.95
N ASP A 6 1.96 -4.12 17.27
CA ASP A 6 1.13 -2.93 17.48
C ASP A 6 0.43 -2.48 16.20
N THR A 7 1.11 -2.57 15.05
CA THR A 7 0.53 -2.25 13.75
C THR A 7 -0.66 -3.15 13.42
N LYS A 8 -0.56 -4.46 13.63
CA LYS A 8 -1.67 -5.39 13.33
C LYS A 8 -2.90 -5.05 14.18
N LYS A 9 -2.71 -4.91 15.50
CA LYS A 9 -3.78 -4.61 16.44
C LYS A 9 -4.43 -3.26 16.15
N TYR A 10 -3.64 -2.23 15.85
CA TYR A 10 -4.13 -0.93 15.44
C TYR A 10 -5.03 -1.02 14.21
N LEU A 11 -4.58 -1.73 13.16
CA LEU A 11 -5.32 -1.87 11.92
C LEU A 11 -6.61 -2.70 12.09
N GLU A 12 -6.58 -3.74 12.94
CA GLU A 12 -7.78 -4.50 13.29
C GLU A 12 -8.79 -3.63 14.04
N ASN A 13 -8.35 -2.81 14.99
CA ASN A 13 -9.23 -1.85 15.69
C ASN A 13 -9.81 -0.81 14.74
N CYS A 14 -9.03 -0.32 13.77
CA CYS A 14 -9.53 0.60 12.74
C CYS A 14 -10.69 0.01 11.94
N LEU A 15 -10.73 -1.31 11.74
CA LEU A 15 -11.85 -1.98 11.06
C LEU A 15 -13.04 -2.18 11.99
N SER A 16 -12.81 -2.57 13.24
CA SER A 16 -13.87 -2.82 14.22
C SER A 16 -14.54 -1.54 14.75
N HIS A 17 -13.83 -0.42 14.77
CA HIS A 17 -14.26 0.86 15.34
C HIS A 17 -14.07 2.02 14.35
N TYR A 18 -14.41 1.80 13.08
CA TYR A 18 -14.05 2.67 11.97
C TYR A 18 -14.42 4.16 12.18
N SER A 19 -15.65 4.47 12.54
CA SER A 19 -16.12 5.86 12.70
C SER A 19 -15.37 6.63 13.80
N GLU A 20 -15.10 5.97 14.91
CA GLU A 20 -14.31 6.52 16.02
C GLU A 20 -12.86 6.78 15.59
N TYR A 21 -12.21 5.77 15.01
CA TYR A 21 -10.83 5.87 14.56
C TYR A 21 -10.66 6.89 13.43
N VAL A 22 -11.63 7.05 12.54
CA VAL A 22 -11.59 8.11 11.50
C VAL A 22 -11.61 9.49 12.14
N SER A 23 -12.46 9.69 13.15
CA SER A 23 -12.60 10.98 13.83
C SER A 23 -11.29 11.35 14.54
N VAL A 24 -10.68 10.38 15.24
CA VAL A 24 -9.40 10.55 15.93
C VAL A 24 -8.24 10.72 14.93
N ALA A 25 -8.18 9.90 13.88
CA ALA A 25 -7.11 9.95 12.88
C ALA A 25 -7.05 11.30 12.14
N LYS A 26 -8.19 11.94 11.89
CA LYS A 26 -8.22 13.29 11.29
C LYS A 26 -7.53 14.34 12.16
N ILE A 27 -7.57 14.18 13.49
CA ILE A 27 -6.95 15.08 14.46
C ILE A 27 -5.46 14.77 14.60
N ILE A 28 -5.10 13.48 14.68
CA ILE A 28 -3.72 13.04 14.95
C ILE A 28 -2.85 13.07 13.68
N PHE A 29 -3.43 12.77 12.51
CA PHE A 29 -2.71 12.68 11.23
C PHE A 29 -3.24 13.66 10.16
N PRO A 30 -3.37 14.96 10.47
CA PRO A 30 -3.96 15.94 9.55
C PRO A 30 -3.14 16.05 8.24
N ASP A 31 -1.81 15.92 8.33
CA ASP A 31 -0.93 15.99 7.15
C ASP A 31 -1.12 14.83 6.19
N ALA A 32 -1.42 13.63 6.68
CA ALA A 32 -1.70 12.47 5.83
C ALA A 32 -3.00 12.67 5.04
N TYR A 33 -4.05 13.19 5.70
CA TYR A 33 -5.29 13.58 5.01
C TYR A 33 -5.06 14.70 3.99
N LYS A 34 -4.24 15.70 4.33
CA LYS A 34 -3.89 16.78 3.41
C LYS A 34 -3.17 16.26 2.16
N LYS A 35 -2.19 15.37 2.32
CA LYS A 35 -1.48 14.72 1.21
C LYS A 35 -2.42 13.89 0.34
N MET A 36 -3.38 13.18 0.95
CA MET A 36 -4.41 12.41 0.25
C MET A 36 -5.26 13.32 -0.65
N ILE A 37 -5.77 14.43 -0.09
CA ILE A 37 -6.55 15.43 -0.83
C ILE A 37 -5.72 16.06 -1.96
N GLN A 38 -4.47 16.41 -1.70
CA GLN A 38 -3.57 16.97 -2.72
C GLN A 38 -3.33 16.00 -3.88
N TYR A 39 -3.20 14.70 -3.58
CA TYR A 39 -3.11 13.67 -4.60
C TYR A 39 -4.39 13.63 -5.45
N ASP A 40 -5.57 13.57 -4.82
CA ASP A 40 -6.86 13.51 -5.51
C ASP A 40 -7.15 14.76 -6.37
N GLN A 41 -6.65 15.92 -5.96
CA GLN A 41 -6.75 17.17 -6.74
C GLN A 41 -5.86 17.17 -7.98
N LYS A 42 -4.68 16.54 -7.90
CA LYS A 42 -3.67 16.57 -8.96
C LYS A 42 -3.77 15.40 -9.93
N TYR A 43 -4.23 14.25 -9.46
CA TYR A 43 -4.18 13.00 -10.19
C TYR A 43 -5.54 12.29 -10.17
N LYS A 44 -5.89 11.70 -11.31
CA LYS A 44 -7.06 10.80 -11.41
C LYS A 44 -6.58 9.36 -11.30
N ILE A 45 -6.91 8.70 -10.19
CA ILE A 45 -6.50 7.31 -9.94
C ILE A 45 -7.01 6.34 -11.02
N GLN A 46 -8.14 6.66 -11.66
CA GLN A 46 -8.72 5.86 -12.73
C GLN A 46 -7.80 5.72 -13.95
N ASN A 47 -7.03 6.77 -14.28
CA ASN A 47 -6.10 6.72 -15.42
C ASN A 47 -5.01 5.67 -15.18
N TYR A 48 -4.46 5.64 -13.96
CA TYR A 48 -3.46 4.65 -13.55
C TYR A 48 -4.01 3.22 -13.58
N LEU A 49 -5.26 3.04 -13.17
CA LEU A 49 -5.89 1.73 -13.15
C LEU A 49 -6.13 1.21 -14.57
N SER A 50 -6.54 2.07 -15.51
CA SER A 50 -6.75 1.68 -16.91
C SER A 50 -5.46 1.18 -17.57
N GLU A 51 -4.37 1.94 -17.47
CA GLU A 51 -3.08 1.53 -18.04
C GLU A 51 -2.56 0.23 -17.41
N TYR A 52 -2.70 0.09 -16.09
CA TYR A 52 -2.33 -1.13 -15.39
C TYR A 52 -3.18 -2.34 -15.83
N ASP A 53 -4.48 -2.14 -16.04
CA ASP A 53 -5.39 -3.21 -16.47
C ASP A 53 -5.07 -3.66 -17.90
N ASP A 54 -4.71 -2.74 -18.80
CA ASP A 54 -4.26 -3.09 -20.16
C ASP A 54 -2.94 -3.86 -20.14
N ALA A 55 -1.96 -3.43 -19.33
CA ALA A 55 -0.72 -4.18 -19.10
C ALA A 55 -0.98 -5.56 -18.48
N THR A 56 -2.04 -5.70 -17.67
CA THR A 56 -2.46 -6.97 -17.08
C THR A 56 -3.05 -7.92 -18.13
N LYS A 57 -3.87 -7.42 -19.06
CA LYS A 57 -4.49 -8.23 -20.14
C LYS A 57 -3.46 -8.90 -21.04
N VAL A 58 -2.35 -8.21 -21.33
CA VAL A 58 -1.26 -8.74 -22.16
C VAL A 58 -0.14 -9.41 -21.35
N ASN A 59 -0.31 -9.52 -20.02
CA ASN A 59 0.67 -10.08 -19.08
C ASN A 59 2.05 -9.41 -19.15
N ASP A 60 2.10 -8.10 -19.44
CA ASP A 60 3.34 -7.31 -19.42
C ASP A 60 3.67 -6.91 -17.97
N ILE A 61 4.49 -7.74 -17.31
CA ILE A 61 4.87 -7.55 -15.91
C ILE A 61 5.81 -6.34 -15.73
N ASP A 62 6.65 -6.05 -16.72
CA ASP A 62 7.63 -4.98 -16.61
C ASP A 62 6.95 -3.61 -16.75
N LEU A 63 5.95 -3.50 -17.65
CA LEU A 63 5.07 -2.34 -17.73
C LEU A 63 4.21 -2.17 -16.46
N GLN A 64 3.64 -3.27 -15.93
CA GLN A 64 2.91 -3.24 -14.64
C GLN A 64 3.78 -2.65 -13.52
N ILE A 65 5.04 -3.09 -13.40
CA ILE A 65 5.99 -2.56 -12.40
C ILE A 65 6.24 -1.07 -12.64
N SER A 66 6.48 -0.64 -13.88
CA SER A 66 6.73 0.76 -14.22
C SER A 66 5.59 1.68 -13.80
N ILE A 67 4.35 1.32 -14.17
CA ILE A 67 3.13 2.09 -13.85
C ILE A 67 2.95 2.20 -12.33
N LEU A 68 3.09 1.09 -11.60
CA LEU A 68 2.90 1.08 -10.15
C LEU A 68 3.98 1.91 -9.43
N LYS A 69 5.26 1.83 -9.86
CA LYS A 69 6.34 2.66 -9.31
C LYS A 69 6.09 4.14 -9.56
N GLN A 70 5.57 4.50 -10.73
CA GLN A 70 5.20 5.89 -11.02
C GLN A 70 4.11 6.39 -10.07
N GLY A 71 3.08 5.58 -9.81
CA GLY A 71 2.04 5.90 -8.83
C GLY A 71 2.62 6.17 -7.44
N ILE A 72 3.53 5.32 -6.97
CA ILE A 72 4.23 5.50 -5.69
C ILE A 72 5.05 6.79 -5.67
N LYS A 73 5.82 7.07 -6.73
CA LYS A 73 6.62 8.29 -6.86
C LYS A 73 5.77 9.57 -6.81
N GLN A 74 4.52 9.49 -7.25
CA GLN A 74 3.57 10.59 -7.19
C GLN A 74 2.83 10.73 -5.86
N GLY A 75 3.11 9.86 -4.89
CA GLY A 75 2.51 9.90 -3.56
C GLY A 75 1.13 9.26 -3.48
N ILE A 76 0.83 8.24 -4.30
CA ILE A 76 -0.43 7.52 -4.22
C ILE A 76 -0.61 6.89 -2.83
N TYR A 77 -1.78 7.11 -2.23
CA TYR A 77 -2.11 6.64 -0.87
C TYR A 77 -2.85 5.30 -0.86
N ALA A 78 -2.91 4.61 -2.00
CA ALA A 78 -3.71 3.41 -2.16
C ALA A 78 -2.89 2.14 -1.87
N PRO A 79 -3.19 1.37 -0.80
CA PRO A 79 -2.42 0.18 -0.44
C PRO A 79 -2.41 -0.88 -1.54
N MET A 80 -3.47 -0.95 -2.36
CA MET A 80 -3.54 -1.89 -3.47
C MET A 80 -2.39 -1.75 -4.48
N ILE A 81 -1.80 -0.56 -4.62
CA ILE A 81 -0.68 -0.31 -5.54
C ILE A 81 0.59 -0.99 -5.03
N TYR A 82 0.90 -0.84 -3.75
CA TYR A 82 2.02 -1.52 -3.09
C TYR A 82 1.82 -3.04 -3.08
N GLU A 83 0.60 -3.50 -2.81
CA GLU A 83 0.28 -4.94 -2.85
C GLU A 83 0.48 -5.52 -4.27
N ARG A 84 0.01 -4.83 -5.31
CA ARG A 84 0.19 -5.24 -6.72
C ARG A 84 1.66 -5.23 -7.12
N LEU A 85 2.42 -4.21 -6.71
CA LEU A 85 3.83 -4.09 -7.05
C LEU A 85 4.66 -5.21 -6.42
N SER A 86 4.41 -5.50 -5.13
CA SER A 86 5.05 -6.63 -4.45
C SER A 86 4.76 -7.97 -5.17
N LYS A 87 3.51 -8.22 -5.58
CA LYS A 87 3.16 -9.41 -6.38
C LYS A 87 3.86 -9.44 -7.74
N ALA A 88 3.98 -8.31 -8.42
CA ALA A 88 4.66 -8.23 -9.71
C ALA A 88 6.16 -8.56 -9.58
N TYR A 89 6.82 -8.05 -8.54
CA TYR A 89 8.19 -8.42 -8.21
C TYR A 89 8.36 -9.90 -7.87
N GLU A 90 7.44 -10.49 -7.09
CA GLU A 90 7.45 -11.93 -6.85
C GLU A 90 7.31 -12.76 -8.14
N LYS A 91 6.45 -12.34 -9.08
CA LYS A 91 6.32 -13.00 -10.40
C LYS A 91 7.64 -12.98 -11.18
N LYS A 92 8.45 -11.93 -11.02
CA LYS A 92 9.79 -11.80 -11.62
C LYS A 92 10.89 -12.48 -10.78
N LYS A 93 10.51 -13.17 -9.69
CA LYS A 93 11.43 -13.77 -8.71
C LYS A 93 12.35 -12.76 -8.00
N ASN A 94 12.02 -11.47 -8.04
CA ASN A 94 12.75 -10.43 -7.32
C ASN A 94 12.15 -10.27 -5.91
N ILE A 95 12.55 -11.16 -5.00
CA ILE A 95 11.98 -11.24 -3.64
C ILE A 95 12.34 -10.02 -2.80
N GLU A 96 13.57 -9.53 -2.92
CA GLU A 96 14.05 -8.34 -2.20
C GLU A 96 13.17 -7.12 -2.53
N SER A 97 12.93 -6.85 -3.82
CA SER A 97 12.06 -5.73 -4.21
C SER A 97 10.61 -5.93 -3.77
N ALA A 98 10.13 -7.18 -3.75
CA ALA A 98 8.79 -7.49 -3.23
C ALA A 98 8.66 -7.20 -1.73
N TYR A 99 9.71 -7.49 -0.95
CA TYR A 99 9.81 -7.21 0.48
C TYR A 99 9.90 -5.71 0.74
N ILE A 100 10.85 -5.02 0.09
CA ILE A 100 11.06 -3.56 0.20
C ILE A 100 9.76 -2.81 -0.12
N THR A 101 9.02 -3.24 -1.14
CA THR A 101 7.73 -2.62 -1.48
C THR A 101 6.71 -2.72 -0.33
N CYS A 102 6.67 -3.85 0.39
CA CYS A 102 5.77 -4.00 1.53
C CYS A 102 6.19 -3.09 2.70
N ILE A 103 7.50 -2.98 2.96
CA ILE A 103 8.04 -2.09 3.99
C ILE A 103 7.74 -0.63 3.65
N ALA A 104 7.97 -0.21 2.40
CA ALA A 104 7.76 1.16 1.94
C ALA A 104 6.33 1.67 2.18
N TRP A 105 5.32 0.79 2.14
CA TRP A 105 3.95 1.17 2.54
C TRP A 105 3.87 1.61 4.00
N PHE A 106 4.52 0.88 4.90
CA PHE A 106 4.53 1.16 6.34
C PHE A 106 5.48 2.30 6.74
N GLU A 107 6.36 2.72 5.83
CA GLU A 107 7.15 3.95 5.98
C GLU A 107 6.33 5.22 5.65
N THR A 108 5.19 5.08 4.97
CA THR A 108 4.26 6.20 4.75
C THR A 108 3.44 6.52 6.01
N ASP A 109 2.77 7.66 6.03
CA ASP A 109 1.74 7.93 7.05
C ASP A 109 0.36 7.37 6.66
N PHE A 110 0.17 6.94 5.41
CA PHE A 110 -1.13 6.52 4.90
C PHE A 110 -1.64 5.21 5.51
N TRP A 111 -0.74 4.31 5.93
CA TRP A 111 -1.15 3.07 6.59
C TRP A 111 -1.85 3.32 7.93
N LYS A 112 -1.60 4.47 8.55
CA LYS A 112 -2.23 4.89 9.81
C LYS A 112 -3.68 5.34 9.59
N LEU A 113 -4.11 5.57 8.35
CA LEU A 113 -5.48 6.02 8.07
C LEU A 113 -6.46 4.84 8.08
N PRO A 114 -7.61 4.94 8.78
CA PRO A 114 -8.54 3.80 8.91
C PRO A 114 -9.11 3.30 7.57
N ASN A 115 -9.30 4.19 6.60
CA ASN A 115 -9.79 3.83 5.26
C ASN A 115 -8.79 2.97 4.46
N THR A 116 -7.52 2.91 4.87
CA THR A 116 -6.52 2.03 4.24
C THR A 116 -6.34 0.71 5.00
N ALA A 117 -6.98 0.53 6.15
CA ALA A 117 -6.64 -0.52 7.12
C ALA A 117 -6.73 -1.95 6.55
N ASN A 118 -7.80 -2.26 5.81
CA ASN A 118 -7.94 -3.57 5.18
C ASN A 118 -6.80 -3.85 4.17
N GLY A 119 -6.44 -2.86 3.36
CA GLY A 119 -5.31 -2.98 2.43
C GLY A 119 -3.98 -3.13 3.16
N SER A 120 -3.74 -2.32 4.19
CA SER A 120 -2.57 -2.41 5.06
C SER A 120 -2.43 -3.80 5.69
N LEU A 121 -3.52 -4.41 6.18
CA LEU A 121 -3.49 -5.77 6.72
C LEU A 121 -3.09 -6.82 5.68
N ARG A 122 -3.54 -6.68 4.43
CA ARG A 122 -3.10 -7.58 3.34
C ARG A 122 -1.62 -7.43 3.01
N ILE A 123 -1.08 -6.22 3.06
CA ILE A 123 0.36 -5.97 2.90
C ILE A 123 1.13 -6.54 4.08
N LEU A 124 0.67 -6.33 5.32
CA LEU A 124 1.31 -6.89 6.51
C LEU A 124 1.36 -8.42 6.47
N LYS A 125 0.25 -9.07 6.07
CA LYS A 125 0.21 -10.52 5.86
C LYS A 125 1.20 -10.97 4.78
N ARG A 126 1.40 -10.17 3.74
CA ARG A 126 2.38 -10.45 2.68
C ARG A 126 3.80 -10.35 3.19
N LEU A 127 4.11 -9.27 3.90
CA LEU A 127 5.41 -9.03 4.52
C LEU A 127 5.81 -10.22 5.39
N LYS A 128 4.96 -10.60 6.35
CA LYS A 128 5.19 -11.76 7.24
C LYS A 128 5.38 -13.08 6.48
N ARG A 129 4.66 -13.28 5.38
CA ARG A 129 4.84 -14.47 4.53
C ARG A 129 6.19 -14.42 3.81
N LEU A 130 6.61 -13.26 3.29
CA LEU A 130 7.91 -13.10 2.63
C LEU A 130 9.05 -13.36 3.62
N GLU A 131 8.98 -12.74 4.81
CA GLU A 131 9.94 -12.95 5.91
C GLU A 131 10.07 -14.44 6.25
N LYS A 132 8.94 -15.11 6.47
CA LYS A 132 8.92 -16.55 6.81
C LYS A 132 9.43 -17.45 5.69
N LYS A 133 9.08 -17.17 4.43
CA LYS A 133 9.36 -18.06 3.30
C LYS A 133 10.77 -17.89 2.74
N TYR A 134 11.30 -16.67 2.79
CA TYR A 134 12.56 -16.31 2.13
C TYR A 134 13.63 -15.86 3.12
N HIS A 135 13.34 -15.87 4.43
CA HIS A 135 14.27 -15.48 5.49
C HIS A 135 14.83 -14.06 5.33
N VAL A 136 13.96 -13.17 4.85
CA VAL A 136 14.19 -11.72 4.73
C VAL A 136 13.61 -10.97 5.93
#